data_AF-A0A2S6VGL8-F1
#
_entry.id   AF-A0A2S6VGL8-F1
#
_cell.length_a   1.000
_cell.length_b   1.000
_cell.length_c   1.000
_cell.angle_alpha   90.00
_cell.angle_beta   90.00
_cell.angle_gamma   90.00
#
_symmetry.space_group_name_H-M   'P 1'
#
loop_
_entity.id
_entity.type
_entity.pdbx_description
1 polymer ?
#
loop_
_entity_poly.entity_id
_entity_poly.type
_entity_poly.pdbx_seq_one_letter_code
_entity_poly.pdbx_strand_id
1 'polypeptide(L)'
;MNSDFEALLNYIKHSRGFDFTGYKRPSLMRRVGKRMQALEVDNYSNYIDYLEVHPQEFVHLFNTILINVTSFFRDPIVWEYIQTEIMPRIIARKEPSEPIRVWSAGCASGQEAYTLAIVLAEALGIEQFRARVKIYATDIDEEALNCARHAAYNAREVAELSPELLERYFDCYENVYTFRKDLRRSVIFGRHDLVQDAPISRIDLLVCRNTLMYFNAEAQTKIISRFHFALNDSGFLVLGKAEMLLSHSNSFTPVDLKRRIFSKLATANNRDRFLLMSSNNDVDTNNYLTRYSSLRDAAFDATPLAQLIFDLNGVLTLANERSRNLFGLSYRDIGRLLQDLEISYRPIDLRSCIDQAYRDRRPHLYKDVEWTTGGEPQYFDIQVAPLLDVNSIAIGVSITFNDVTRAKCLQDELEHSNQELEMAYEELQSTNEELETTNEELQSSNEELETTNEELQSTNEELETMNEELHSSNEELQTTNEELRLRSEELNAANAFLASILTSLRCGVVVLDRDLLIQAWSDKAEDLWGLRASEVQGQHFLNLDIGLPVEQIRQPIRTCLMAESDYIAITVNAVNRRGKLIQCKVTCTPLLSRTQEIQGVILLMEEQASEELQ
;
A
#
# COMPACT_ATOMS: atom_id res chain seq x y z
N MET A 1 24.06 38.34 -14.55
CA MET A 1 24.51 38.75 -15.90
C MET A 1 24.10 40.21 -16.10
N ASN A 2 24.91 41.03 -16.76
CA ASN A 2 24.57 42.43 -17.03
C ASN A 2 23.56 42.49 -18.19
N SER A 3 22.32 42.90 -17.92
CA SER A 3 21.21 42.91 -18.90
C SER A 3 21.51 43.74 -20.14
N ASP A 4 22.14 44.90 -19.94
CA ASP A 4 22.38 45.88 -21.00
C ASP A 4 23.50 45.40 -21.94
N PHE A 5 24.46 44.66 -21.39
CA PHE A 5 25.48 44.00 -22.19
C PHE A 5 24.91 42.87 -23.07
N GLU A 6 24.00 42.06 -22.54
CA GLU A 6 23.32 41.04 -23.35
C GLU A 6 22.43 41.66 -24.44
N ALA A 7 21.79 42.80 -24.15
CA ALA A 7 21.05 43.57 -25.16
C ALA A 7 21.97 44.02 -26.30
N LEU A 8 23.17 44.53 -26.00
CA LEU A 8 24.18 44.88 -27.00
C LEU A 8 24.60 43.67 -27.85
N LEU A 9 24.87 42.51 -27.23
CA LEU A 9 25.24 41.30 -27.97
C LEU A 9 24.11 40.82 -28.89
N ASN A 10 22.87 40.87 -28.42
CA ASN A 10 21.69 40.56 -29.23
C ASN A 10 21.55 41.54 -30.39
N TYR A 11 21.73 42.83 -30.15
CA TYR A 11 21.70 43.85 -31.20
C TYR A 11 22.77 43.58 -32.28
N ILE A 12 24.01 43.28 -31.89
CA ILE A 12 25.09 42.94 -32.82
C ILE A 12 24.75 41.68 -33.64
N LYS A 13 24.16 40.66 -32.99
CA LYS A 13 23.72 39.43 -33.67
C LYS A 13 22.66 39.69 -34.73
N HIS A 14 21.65 40.51 -34.43
CA HIS A 14 20.58 40.83 -35.39
C HIS A 14 21.04 41.77 -36.51
N SER A 15 21.86 42.77 -36.20
CA SER A 15 22.28 43.80 -37.16
C SER A 15 23.41 43.34 -38.09
N ARG A 16 24.34 42.51 -37.60
CA ARG A 16 25.55 42.09 -38.33
C ARG A 16 25.69 40.58 -38.51
N GLY A 17 24.75 39.78 -38.00
CA GLY A 17 24.77 38.32 -38.11
C GLY A 17 25.90 37.66 -37.32
N PHE A 18 26.54 38.39 -36.40
CA PHE A 18 27.67 37.87 -35.62
C PHE A 18 27.21 37.43 -34.23
N ASP A 19 27.37 36.15 -33.92
CA ASP A 19 26.92 35.59 -32.64
C ASP A 19 28.05 35.47 -31.61
N PHE A 20 28.08 36.42 -30.66
CA PHE A 20 29.00 36.40 -29.54
C PHE A 20 28.56 35.51 -28.35
N THR A 21 27.45 34.77 -28.46
CA THR A 21 26.95 33.92 -27.36
C THR A 21 27.99 32.88 -26.93
N GLY A 22 28.75 32.33 -27.89
CA GLY A 22 29.82 31.36 -27.63
C GLY A 22 31.09 31.93 -27.01
N TYR A 23 31.20 33.25 -26.80
CA TYR A 23 32.43 33.91 -26.35
C TYR A 23 32.44 34.20 -24.85
N LYS A 24 33.64 34.21 -24.26
CA LYS A 24 33.84 34.50 -22.83
C LYS A 24 33.43 35.93 -22.48
N ARG A 25 32.33 36.06 -21.71
CA ARG A 25 31.75 37.35 -21.28
C ARG A 25 32.76 38.34 -20.67
N PRO A 26 33.63 37.95 -19.71
CA PRO A 26 34.57 38.91 -19.10
C PRO A 26 35.56 39.52 -20.10
N SER A 27 36.00 38.75 -21.10
CA SER A 27 36.93 39.23 -22.13
C SER A 27 36.24 40.22 -23.08
N LEU A 28 35.00 39.90 -23.49
CA LEU A 28 34.21 40.78 -24.35
C LEU A 28 33.87 42.09 -23.66
N MET A 29 33.34 42.06 -22.43
CA MET A 29 32.98 43.27 -21.68
C MET A 29 34.18 44.22 -21.54
N ARG A 30 35.38 43.69 -21.26
CA ARG A 30 36.60 44.50 -21.16
C ARG A 30 36.97 45.17 -22.49
N ARG A 31 36.75 44.50 -23.62
CA ARG A 31 37.09 45.02 -24.96
C ARG A 31 36.08 46.04 -25.45
N VAL A 32 34.80 45.75 -25.28
CA VAL A 32 33.71 46.69 -25.56
C VAL A 32 33.87 47.94 -24.68
N GLY A 33 34.15 47.77 -23.39
CA GLY A 33 34.45 48.88 -22.47
C GLY A 33 35.61 49.75 -22.93
N LYS A 34 36.65 49.18 -23.53
CA LYS A 34 37.77 49.95 -24.11
C LYS A 34 37.33 50.78 -25.33
N ARG A 35 36.43 50.27 -26.18
CA ARG A 35 35.84 51.05 -27.29
C ARG A 35 34.95 52.16 -26.78
N MET A 36 34.07 51.86 -25.82
CA MET A 36 33.18 52.82 -25.19
C MET A 36 33.95 53.97 -24.54
N GLN A 37 35.06 53.68 -23.84
CA GLN A 37 35.95 54.70 -23.29
C GLN A 37 36.59 55.60 -24.36
N ALA A 38 36.98 55.03 -25.50
CA ALA A 38 37.56 55.80 -26.60
C ALA A 38 36.55 56.73 -27.30
N LEU A 39 35.26 56.46 -27.14
CA LEU A 39 34.15 57.24 -27.68
C LEU A 39 33.42 58.05 -26.61
N GLU A 40 33.91 58.04 -25.37
CA GLU A 40 33.31 58.72 -24.22
C GLU A 40 31.82 58.34 -23.99
N VAL A 41 31.50 57.05 -24.17
CA VAL A 41 30.15 56.48 -23.96
C VAL A 41 30.10 55.74 -22.63
N ASP A 42 29.19 56.16 -21.74
CA ASP A 42 29.17 55.72 -20.34
C ASP A 42 28.45 54.39 -20.09
N ASN A 43 27.55 53.96 -20.98
CA ASN A 43 26.75 52.75 -20.79
C ASN A 43 26.43 52.02 -22.12
N TYR A 44 26.08 50.73 -22.02
CA TYR A 44 25.88 49.88 -23.20
C TYR A 44 24.67 50.30 -24.04
N SER A 45 23.60 50.84 -23.43
CA SER A 45 22.41 51.32 -24.14
C SER A 45 22.75 52.50 -25.04
N ASN A 46 23.45 53.52 -24.51
CA ASN A 46 23.95 54.65 -25.29
C ASN A 46 24.93 54.20 -26.39
N TYR A 47 25.66 53.10 -26.18
CA TYR A 47 26.55 52.55 -27.20
C TYR A 47 25.77 51.86 -28.33
N ILE A 48 24.63 51.23 -28.04
CA ILE A 48 23.71 50.71 -29.06
C ILE A 48 23.17 51.87 -29.90
N ASP A 49 22.68 52.95 -29.26
CA ASP A 49 22.21 54.15 -29.96
C ASP A 49 23.31 54.75 -30.85
N TYR A 50 24.54 54.78 -30.35
CA TYR A 50 25.70 55.25 -31.13
C TYR A 50 25.97 54.37 -32.36
N LEU A 51 25.87 53.04 -32.22
CA LEU A 51 26.04 52.08 -33.33
C LEU A 51 24.93 52.17 -34.38
N GLU A 52 23.70 52.53 -33.99
CA GLU A 52 22.59 52.78 -34.92
C GLU A 52 22.86 53.99 -35.81
N VAL A 53 23.39 55.07 -35.23
CA VAL A 53 23.69 56.32 -35.96
C VAL A 53 25.00 56.22 -36.76
N HIS A 54 25.97 55.42 -36.31
CA HIS A 54 27.30 55.32 -36.93
C HIS A 54 27.61 53.87 -37.37
N PRO A 55 27.10 53.40 -38.52
CA PRO A 55 27.33 52.04 -39.01
C PRO A 55 28.81 51.66 -39.21
N GLN A 56 29.69 52.65 -39.38
CA GLN A 56 31.14 52.46 -39.52
C GLN A 56 31.80 52.03 -38.18
N GLU A 57 31.22 52.38 -37.03
CA GLU A 57 31.80 52.01 -35.72
C GLU A 57 31.81 50.49 -35.50
N PHE A 58 30.90 49.75 -36.13
CA PHE A 58 30.95 48.28 -36.10
C PHE A 58 32.31 47.73 -36.53
N VAL A 59 32.97 48.36 -37.50
CA VAL A 59 34.30 47.98 -37.96
C VAL A 59 35.32 48.10 -36.84
N HIS A 60 35.34 49.23 -36.13
CA HIS A 60 36.27 49.48 -35.04
C HIS A 60 35.97 48.61 -33.81
N LEU A 61 34.69 48.35 -33.55
CA LEU A 61 34.23 47.43 -32.52
C LEU A 61 34.71 46.00 -32.78
N PHE A 62 34.47 45.48 -33.99
CA PHE A 62 34.93 44.15 -34.36
C PHE A 62 36.45 44.04 -34.31
N ASN A 63 37.20 45.00 -34.86
CA ASN A 63 38.66 45.04 -34.78
C ASN A 63 39.21 45.10 -33.35
N THR A 64 38.42 45.56 -32.38
CA THR A 64 38.83 45.59 -30.97
C THR A 64 38.45 44.31 -30.22
N ILE A 65 37.33 43.69 -30.60
CA ILE A 65 36.85 42.44 -30.04
C ILE A 65 37.68 41.26 -30.56
N LEU A 66 37.84 41.17 -31.88
CA LEU A 66 38.63 40.17 -32.58
C LEU A 66 40.10 40.61 -32.55
N ILE A 67 40.94 39.93 -31.76
CA ILE A 67 42.38 40.22 -31.81
C ILE A 67 42.95 39.59 -33.06
N ASN A 68 43.19 40.40 -34.09
CA ASN A 68 43.74 39.94 -35.36
C ASN A 68 45.27 39.98 -35.42
N VAL A 69 45.95 40.07 -34.26
CA VAL A 69 47.42 40.13 -34.20
C VAL A 69 48.01 38.76 -34.50
N THR A 70 48.66 38.68 -35.65
CA THR A 70 49.36 37.48 -36.16
C THR A 70 50.71 37.87 -36.75
N SER A 71 51.63 36.93 -36.83
CA SER A 71 52.98 37.11 -37.38
C SER A 71 53.44 35.84 -38.09
N PHE A 72 54.40 35.97 -39.01
CA PHE A 72 54.98 34.83 -39.71
C PHE A 72 55.74 33.92 -38.74
N PHE A 73 55.61 32.60 -38.89
CA PHE A 73 56.32 31.64 -38.02
C PHE A 73 56.07 31.81 -36.51
N ARG A 74 54.93 32.38 -36.10
CA ARG A 74 54.54 32.50 -34.68
C ARG A 74 54.68 31.17 -33.94
N ASP A 75 55.45 31.15 -32.85
CA ASP A 75 55.99 29.96 -32.18
C ASP A 75 56.81 29.04 -33.13
N PRO A 76 58.05 29.44 -33.50
CA PRO A 76 58.85 28.75 -34.55
C PRO A 76 59.04 27.25 -34.34
N ILE A 77 59.16 26.83 -33.08
CA ILE A 77 59.35 25.43 -32.66
C ILE A 77 58.19 24.51 -33.13
N VAL A 78 56.98 25.06 -33.29
CA VAL A 78 55.82 24.30 -33.78
C VAL A 78 55.97 24.05 -35.28
N TRP A 79 56.37 25.06 -36.04
CA TRP A 79 56.55 24.97 -37.50
C TRP A 79 57.72 24.05 -37.89
N GLU A 80 58.82 24.11 -37.15
CA GLU A 80 59.95 23.19 -37.32
C GLU A 80 59.53 21.72 -37.13
N TYR A 81 58.72 21.44 -36.12
CA TYR A 81 58.20 20.10 -35.87
C TYR A 81 57.17 19.67 -36.94
N ILE A 82 56.32 20.61 -37.41
CA ILE A 82 55.42 20.33 -38.53
C ILE A 82 56.24 19.92 -39.75
N GLN A 83 57.32 20.65 -40.06
CA GLN A 83 58.17 20.38 -41.22
C GLN A 83 58.93 19.05 -41.11
N THR A 84 59.52 18.76 -39.96
CA THR A 84 60.43 17.63 -39.77
C THR A 84 59.73 16.31 -39.41
N GLU A 85 58.59 16.37 -38.71
CA GLU A 85 57.92 15.17 -38.18
C GLU A 85 56.53 14.95 -38.78
N ILE A 86 55.71 15.99 -38.91
CA ILE A 86 54.30 15.84 -39.35
C ILE A 86 54.21 15.71 -40.87
N MET A 87 54.90 16.57 -41.61
CA MET A 87 54.85 16.57 -43.08
C MET A 87 55.33 15.25 -43.69
N PRO A 88 56.46 14.64 -43.26
CA PRO A 88 56.85 13.32 -43.76
C PRO A 88 55.79 12.24 -43.53
N ARG A 89 55.09 12.26 -42.39
CA ARG A 89 54.01 11.32 -42.09
C ARG A 89 52.78 11.53 -42.99
N ILE A 90 52.43 12.78 -43.30
CA ILE A 90 51.34 13.09 -44.24
C ILE A 90 51.72 12.61 -45.65
N ILE A 91 52.95 12.87 -46.10
CA ILE A 91 53.44 12.51 -47.44
C ILE A 91 53.51 10.98 -47.60
N ALA A 92 54.03 10.26 -46.60
CA ALA A 92 54.19 8.81 -46.67
C ALA A 92 52.86 8.04 -46.74
N ARG A 93 51.76 8.66 -46.32
CA ARG A 93 50.41 8.04 -46.29
C ARG A 93 49.58 8.34 -47.55
N LYS A 94 50.13 9.11 -48.49
CA LYS A 94 49.42 9.56 -49.69
C LYS A 94 50.14 9.11 -50.94
N GLU A 95 49.34 8.76 -51.95
CA GLU A 95 49.89 8.48 -53.27
C GLU A 95 50.52 9.76 -53.87
N PRO A 96 51.56 9.64 -54.73
CA PRO A 96 52.26 10.79 -55.31
C PRO A 96 51.36 11.80 -56.07
N SER A 97 50.19 11.39 -56.54
CA SER A 97 49.21 12.24 -57.23
C SER A 97 48.07 12.74 -56.31
N GLU A 98 48.00 12.26 -55.08
CA GLU A 98 46.91 12.60 -54.16
C GLU A 98 47.11 14.02 -53.59
N PRO A 99 46.03 14.84 -53.52
CA PRO A 99 46.11 16.19 -52.98
C PRO A 99 46.31 16.21 -51.47
N ILE A 100 47.06 17.21 -50.99
CA ILE A 100 47.24 17.52 -49.57
C ILE A 100 46.37 18.72 -49.25
N ARG A 101 45.38 18.51 -48.38
CA ARG A 101 44.39 19.53 -47.98
C ARG A 101 44.71 20.02 -46.58
N VAL A 102 44.95 21.30 -46.44
CA VAL A 102 45.32 21.95 -45.18
C VAL A 102 44.26 22.99 -44.84
N TRP A 103 43.89 23.13 -43.57
CA TRP A 103 42.95 24.16 -43.11
C TRP A 103 43.58 25.02 -42.01
N SER A 104 43.78 26.31 -42.28
CA SER A 104 44.08 27.33 -41.26
C SER A 104 42.78 28.01 -40.83
N ALA A 105 42.35 27.73 -39.62
CA ALA A 105 41.10 28.20 -39.00
C ALA A 105 41.39 29.37 -38.05
N GLY A 106 40.92 30.55 -38.41
CA GLY A 106 41.29 31.83 -37.77
C GLY A 106 42.59 32.39 -38.35
N CYS A 107 42.66 32.55 -39.68
CA CYS A 107 43.90 32.91 -40.37
C CYS A 107 44.30 34.39 -40.25
N ALA A 108 43.42 35.26 -39.72
CA ALA A 108 43.60 36.71 -39.64
C ALA A 108 44.10 37.29 -40.99
N SER A 109 45.15 38.11 -40.98
CA SER A 109 45.74 38.74 -42.18
C SER A 109 46.63 37.82 -43.03
N GLY A 110 46.57 36.50 -42.80
CA GLY A 110 47.10 35.46 -43.71
C GLY A 110 48.51 34.96 -43.41
N GLN A 111 49.23 35.54 -42.46
CA GLN A 111 50.62 35.17 -42.12
C GLN A 111 50.73 33.69 -41.74
N GLU A 112 49.74 33.13 -41.02
CA GLU A 112 49.72 31.69 -40.70
C GLU A 112 49.56 30.82 -41.95
N ALA A 113 48.65 31.20 -42.86
CA ALA A 113 48.40 30.48 -44.10
C ALA A 113 49.61 30.51 -45.05
N TYR A 114 50.32 31.65 -45.11
CA TYR A 114 51.55 31.76 -45.89
C TYR A 114 52.75 31.09 -45.22
N THR A 115 52.82 31.07 -43.89
CA THR A 115 53.80 30.26 -43.16
C THR A 115 53.61 28.78 -43.49
N LEU A 116 52.37 28.29 -43.48
CA LEU A 116 52.04 26.94 -43.95
C LEU A 116 52.48 26.74 -45.41
N ALA A 117 52.17 27.66 -46.32
CA ALA A 117 52.60 27.56 -47.71
C ALA A 117 54.12 27.40 -47.85
N ILE A 118 54.90 28.19 -47.10
CA ILE A 118 56.37 28.10 -47.07
C ILE A 118 56.81 26.74 -46.52
N VAL A 119 56.31 26.32 -45.35
CA VAL A 119 56.69 25.05 -44.70
C VAL A 119 56.39 23.85 -45.61
N LEU A 120 55.22 23.84 -46.26
CA LEU A 120 54.83 22.78 -47.18
C LEU A 120 55.65 22.82 -48.48
N ALA A 121 56.00 24.01 -48.99
CA ALA A 121 56.86 24.15 -50.17
C ALA A 121 58.30 23.71 -49.90
N GLU A 122 58.85 24.02 -48.72
CA GLU A 122 60.18 23.54 -48.31
C GLU A 122 60.20 22.01 -48.14
N ALA A 123 59.11 21.42 -47.64
CA ALA A 123 59.02 19.97 -47.44
C ALA A 123 58.81 19.17 -48.74
N LEU A 124 58.05 19.71 -49.71
CA LEU A 124 57.68 19.01 -50.95
C LEU A 124 58.51 19.43 -52.18
N GLY A 125 59.10 20.61 -52.15
CA GLY A 125 59.55 21.33 -53.32
C GLY A 125 58.42 22.13 -53.99
N ILE A 126 58.79 23.26 -54.61
CA ILE A 126 57.86 24.23 -55.21
C ILE A 126 56.91 23.61 -56.26
N GLU A 127 57.42 22.75 -57.14
CA GLU A 127 56.60 22.15 -58.20
C GLU A 127 55.53 21.19 -57.65
N GLN A 128 55.91 20.34 -56.69
CA GLN A 128 54.97 19.42 -56.04
C GLN A 128 53.96 20.16 -55.17
N PHE A 129 54.38 21.22 -54.48
CA PHE A 129 53.47 22.09 -53.73
C PHE A 129 52.38 22.68 -54.63
N ARG A 130 52.76 23.24 -55.78
CA ARG A 130 51.82 23.85 -56.74
C ARG A 130 50.82 22.84 -57.30
N ALA A 131 51.26 21.62 -57.55
CA ALA A 131 50.43 20.57 -58.12
C ALA A 131 49.45 19.96 -57.09
N ARG A 132 49.89 19.75 -55.84
CA ARG A 132 49.19 18.87 -54.89
C ARG A 132 48.56 19.58 -53.71
N VAL A 133 49.06 20.75 -53.31
CA VAL A 133 48.63 21.37 -52.04
C VAL A 133 47.47 22.33 -52.25
N LYS A 134 46.46 22.23 -51.36
CA LYS A 134 45.37 23.19 -51.21
C LYS A 134 45.25 23.60 -49.75
N ILE A 135 45.51 24.87 -49.46
CA ILE A 135 45.37 25.46 -48.14
C ILE A 135 44.08 26.25 -48.10
N TYR A 136 43.11 25.82 -47.32
CA TYR A 136 41.92 26.58 -47.00
C TYR A 136 42.26 27.47 -45.79
N ALA A 137 42.18 28.78 -45.95
CA ALA A 137 42.47 29.74 -44.90
C ALA A 137 41.18 30.51 -44.63
N THR A 138 40.65 30.39 -43.41
CA THR A 138 39.33 30.95 -43.10
C THR A 138 39.36 31.81 -41.87
N ASP A 139 38.60 32.90 -41.91
CA ASP A 139 38.38 33.79 -40.77
C ASP A 139 36.95 34.31 -40.81
N ILE A 140 36.50 34.92 -39.72
CA ILE A 140 35.21 35.61 -39.68
C ILE A 140 35.35 37.11 -40.03
N ASP A 141 36.57 37.65 -39.92
CA ASP A 141 36.90 39.04 -40.24
C ASP A 141 37.22 39.24 -41.74
N GLU A 142 36.33 39.91 -42.47
CA GLU A 142 36.51 40.19 -43.90
C GLU A 142 37.62 41.21 -44.21
N GLU A 143 37.92 42.15 -43.31
CA GLU A 143 39.02 43.10 -43.52
C GLU A 143 40.36 42.38 -43.46
N ALA A 144 40.51 41.51 -42.45
CA ALA A 144 41.68 40.66 -42.32
C ALA A 144 41.84 39.73 -43.53
N LEU A 145 40.74 39.11 -43.98
CA LEU A 145 40.75 38.28 -45.20
C LEU A 145 41.09 39.07 -46.46
N ASN A 146 40.66 40.33 -46.58
CA ASN A 146 41.03 41.18 -47.71
C ASN A 146 42.54 41.46 -47.72
N CYS A 147 43.14 41.78 -46.58
CA CYS A 147 44.59 41.91 -46.46
C CYS A 147 45.30 40.60 -46.85
N ALA A 148 44.81 39.47 -46.31
CA ALA A 148 45.34 38.15 -46.62
C ALA A 148 45.23 37.82 -48.12
N ARG A 149 44.14 38.21 -48.79
CA ARG A 149 43.94 37.99 -50.23
C ARG A 149 44.96 38.73 -51.09
N HIS A 150 45.26 39.99 -50.74
CA HIS A 150 46.26 40.82 -51.41
C HIS A 150 47.70 40.32 -51.21
N ALA A 151 47.96 39.62 -50.09
CA ALA A 151 49.24 38.99 -49.79
C ALA A 151 50.44 39.97 -49.78
N ALA A 152 50.18 41.23 -49.48
CA ALA A 152 51.17 42.31 -49.48
C ALA A 152 51.43 42.76 -48.04
N TYR A 153 52.69 42.75 -47.64
CA TYR A 153 53.13 42.99 -46.26
C TYR A 153 54.25 44.02 -46.23
N ASN A 154 54.29 44.82 -45.16
CA ASN A 154 55.38 45.79 -44.97
C ASN A 154 56.60 45.15 -44.28
N ALA A 155 57.73 45.86 -44.29
CA ALA A 155 58.99 45.39 -43.71
C ALA A 155 58.91 44.97 -42.22
N ARG A 156 58.00 45.54 -41.42
CA ARG A 156 57.83 45.16 -40.01
C ARG A 156 57.09 43.83 -39.87
N GLU A 157 56.12 43.57 -40.74
CA GLU A 157 55.31 42.35 -40.70
C GLU A 157 56.10 41.12 -41.14
N VAL A 158 57.09 41.31 -42.02
CA VAL A 158 57.97 40.23 -42.48
C VAL A 158 59.28 40.13 -41.71
N ALA A 159 59.46 40.90 -40.64
CA ALA A 159 60.71 40.98 -39.90
C ALA A 159 61.16 39.65 -39.25
N GLU A 160 60.23 38.72 -39.03
CA GLU A 160 60.50 37.40 -38.47
C GLU A 160 61.00 36.38 -39.53
N LEU A 161 60.97 36.74 -40.83
CA LEU A 161 61.45 35.90 -41.92
C LEU A 161 62.94 36.07 -42.17
N SER A 162 63.64 34.97 -42.46
CA SER A 162 65.04 35.04 -42.88
C SER A 162 65.18 35.65 -44.28
N PRO A 163 66.32 36.29 -44.61
CA PRO A 163 66.55 36.86 -45.94
C PRO A 163 66.38 35.84 -47.08
N GLU A 164 66.77 34.58 -46.82
CA GLU A 164 66.68 33.49 -47.80
C GLU A 164 65.22 33.06 -48.06
N LEU A 165 64.35 33.19 -47.07
CA LEU A 165 62.91 32.94 -47.25
C LEU A 165 62.25 34.10 -48.00
N LEU A 166 62.64 35.34 -47.70
CA LEU A 166 62.14 36.51 -48.40
C LEU A 166 62.46 36.46 -49.90
N GLU A 167 63.72 36.19 -50.25
CA GLU A 167 64.15 36.10 -51.65
C GLU A 167 63.43 35.00 -52.43
N ARG A 168 63.16 33.85 -51.79
CA ARG A 168 62.55 32.70 -52.47
C ARG A 168 61.03 32.82 -52.62
N TYR A 169 60.34 33.41 -51.63
CA TYR A 169 58.89 33.33 -51.50
C TYR A 169 58.15 34.67 -51.70
N PHE A 170 58.86 35.79 -51.73
CA PHE A 170 58.27 37.12 -51.88
C PHE A 170 58.89 37.91 -53.03
N ASP A 171 58.05 38.65 -53.74
CA ASP A 171 58.45 39.70 -54.65
C ASP A 171 58.50 41.02 -53.87
N CYS A 172 59.63 41.73 -53.89
CA CYS A 172 59.78 43.02 -53.21
C CYS A 172 59.69 44.18 -54.20
N TYR A 173 58.77 45.11 -53.96
CA TYR A 173 58.64 46.37 -54.71
C TYR A 173 58.36 47.51 -53.72
N GLU A 174 59.17 48.57 -53.75
CA GLU A 174 59.00 49.77 -52.90
C GLU A 174 58.75 49.47 -51.39
N ASN A 175 59.55 48.58 -50.78
CA ASN A 175 59.41 48.12 -49.38
C ASN A 175 58.10 47.39 -49.04
N VAL A 176 57.34 46.96 -50.06
CA VAL A 176 56.20 46.06 -49.93
C VAL A 176 56.60 44.68 -50.43
N TYR A 177 56.44 43.68 -49.56
CA TYR A 177 56.73 42.28 -49.83
C TYR A 177 55.44 41.58 -50.20
N THR A 178 55.31 41.16 -51.46
CA THR A 178 54.14 40.45 -51.97
C THR A 178 54.45 38.97 -52.09
N PHE A 179 53.63 38.11 -51.48
CA PHE A 179 53.82 36.66 -51.59
C PHE A 179 53.67 36.23 -53.06
N ARG A 180 54.61 35.43 -53.56
CA ARG A 180 54.68 35.06 -54.97
C ARG A 180 53.35 34.50 -55.51
N LYS A 181 52.92 35.04 -56.64
CA LYS A 181 51.58 34.77 -57.22
C LYS A 181 51.37 33.31 -57.63
N ASP A 182 52.41 32.61 -58.03
CA ASP A 182 52.36 31.20 -58.44
C ASP A 182 52.06 30.26 -57.25
N LEU A 183 52.65 30.53 -56.08
CA LEU A 183 52.41 29.79 -54.83
C LEU A 183 51.11 30.22 -54.15
N ARG A 184 50.79 31.52 -54.21
CA ARG A 184 49.55 32.11 -53.69
C ARG A 184 48.28 31.39 -54.17
N ARG A 185 48.28 30.87 -55.40
CA ARG A 185 47.15 30.13 -56.01
C ARG A 185 46.76 28.84 -55.27
N SER A 186 47.65 28.30 -54.45
CA SER A 186 47.36 27.12 -53.61
C SER A 186 46.61 27.47 -52.33
N VAL A 187 46.47 28.76 -51.98
CA VAL A 187 45.77 29.24 -50.79
C VAL A 187 44.39 29.79 -51.16
N ILE A 188 43.33 29.27 -50.56
CA ILE A 188 41.94 29.68 -50.77
C ILE A 188 41.45 30.39 -49.50
N PHE A 189 41.13 31.67 -49.61
CA PHE A 189 40.59 32.47 -48.51
C PHE A 189 39.08 32.54 -48.56
N GLY A 190 38.42 32.21 -47.45
CA GLY A 190 36.96 32.24 -47.35
C GLY A 190 36.50 32.66 -45.97
N ARG A 191 35.35 33.34 -45.90
CA ARG A 191 34.71 33.64 -44.63
C ARG A 191 34.11 32.38 -44.04
N HIS A 192 34.36 32.10 -42.76
CA HIS A 192 33.83 30.92 -42.08
C HIS A 192 33.67 31.15 -40.58
N ASP A 193 32.47 30.89 -40.06
CA ASP A 193 32.17 30.84 -38.63
C ASP A 193 32.36 29.41 -38.10
N LEU A 194 33.35 29.21 -37.22
CA LEU A 194 33.70 27.88 -36.68
C LEU A 194 32.58 27.23 -35.85
N VAL A 195 31.63 28.01 -35.32
CA VAL A 195 30.53 27.51 -34.48
C VAL A 195 29.32 27.13 -35.34
N GLN A 196 29.00 27.96 -36.34
CA GLN A 196 27.77 27.85 -37.12
C GLN A 196 27.98 27.08 -38.44
N ASP A 197 29.00 27.45 -39.21
CA ASP A 197 29.18 26.99 -40.59
C ASP A 197 29.63 25.52 -40.66
N ALA A 198 29.20 24.82 -41.70
CA ALA A 198 29.58 23.42 -41.93
C ALA A 198 31.09 23.29 -42.17
N PRO A 199 31.81 22.41 -41.46
CA PRO A 199 33.27 22.33 -41.54
C PRO A 199 33.74 21.86 -42.92
N ILE A 200 34.93 22.31 -43.31
CA ILE A 200 35.60 21.83 -44.53
C ILE A 200 36.04 20.38 -44.28
N SER A 201 35.65 19.46 -45.16
CA SER A 201 35.96 18.03 -44.99
C SER A 201 37.23 17.59 -45.71
N ARG A 202 37.70 16.40 -45.33
CA ARG A 202 38.88 15.70 -45.88
C ARG A 202 40.16 16.50 -45.75
N ILE A 203 40.43 17.00 -44.54
CA ILE A 203 41.63 17.77 -44.20
C ILE A 203 42.70 16.84 -43.67
N ASP A 204 43.94 17.01 -44.12
CA ASP A 204 45.12 16.26 -43.67
C ASP A 204 45.84 16.97 -42.52
N LEU A 205 45.84 18.30 -42.55
CA LEU A 205 46.41 19.14 -41.49
C LEU A 205 45.46 20.32 -41.18
N LEU A 206 44.95 20.38 -39.97
CA LEU A 206 44.14 21.49 -39.47
C LEU A 206 44.95 22.27 -38.44
N VAL A 207 45.08 23.58 -38.65
CA VAL A 207 45.74 24.51 -37.74
C VAL A 207 44.69 25.49 -37.24
N CYS A 208 44.47 25.53 -35.93
CA CYS A 208 43.54 26.47 -35.29
C CYS A 208 44.22 27.02 -34.03
N ARG A 209 45.03 28.06 -34.20
CA ARG A 209 45.89 28.57 -33.13
C ARG A 209 45.43 29.92 -32.63
N ASN A 210 45.40 30.08 -31.30
CA ASN A 210 45.06 31.33 -30.62
C ASN A 210 43.63 31.84 -30.89
N THR A 211 42.76 30.98 -31.41
CA THR A 211 41.36 31.26 -31.75
C THR A 211 40.39 30.65 -30.73
N LEU A 212 40.64 29.41 -30.28
CA LEU A 212 39.77 28.72 -29.33
C LEU A 212 39.73 29.42 -27.97
N MET A 213 40.79 30.14 -27.59
CA MET A 213 40.88 30.81 -26.29
C MET A 213 39.78 31.84 -26.02
N TYR A 214 39.12 32.37 -27.06
CA TYR A 214 38.02 33.33 -26.97
C TYR A 214 36.67 32.69 -26.63
N PHE A 215 36.51 31.40 -26.93
CA PHE A 215 35.25 30.69 -26.79
C PHE A 215 35.08 30.11 -25.38
N ASN A 216 33.83 29.98 -24.94
CA ASN A 216 33.45 29.26 -23.73
C ASN A 216 33.55 27.73 -23.95
N ALA A 217 33.44 26.94 -22.88
CA ALA A 217 33.62 25.49 -22.95
C ALA A 217 32.62 24.78 -23.88
N GLU A 218 31.38 25.27 -23.94
CA GLU A 218 30.33 24.69 -24.80
C GLU A 218 30.61 24.93 -26.29
N ALA A 219 30.97 26.17 -26.66
CA ALA A 219 31.32 26.52 -28.02
C ALA A 219 32.61 25.83 -28.47
N GLN A 220 33.63 25.74 -27.60
CA GLN A 220 34.83 24.94 -27.84
C GLN A 220 34.46 23.49 -28.15
N THR A 221 33.55 22.89 -27.37
CA THR A 221 33.10 21.50 -27.59
C THR A 221 32.52 21.30 -28.99
N LYS A 222 31.62 22.19 -29.41
CA LYS A 222 31.03 22.16 -30.76
C LYS A 222 32.09 22.31 -31.87
N ILE A 223 33.02 23.24 -31.70
CA ILE A 223 34.11 23.47 -32.67
C ILE A 223 35.01 22.23 -32.77
N ILE A 224 35.38 21.62 -31.66
CA ILE A 224 36.25 20.43 -31.64
C ILE A 224 35.57 19.23 -32.30
N SER A 225 34.27 19.02 -32.09
CA SER A 225 33.51 17.97 -32.81
C SER A 225 33.51 18.22 -34.33
N ARG A 226 33.37 19.49 -34.77
CA ARG A 226 33.46 19.86 -36.18
C ARG A 226 34.86 19.63 -36.76
N PHE A 227 35.92 19.93 -36.00
CA PHE A 227 37.31 19.65 -36.41
C PHE A 227 37.58 18.15 -36.54
N HIS A 228 37.02 17.32 -35.66
CA HIS A 228 37.12 15.86 -35.78
C HIS A 228 36.50 15.36 -37.08
N PHE A 229 35.31 15.87 -37.44
CA PHE A 229 34.66 15.54 -38.71
C PHE A 229 35.41 16.07 -39.94
N ALA A 230 36.04 17.24 -39.83
CA ALA A 230 36.81 17.86 -40.90
C ALA A 230 38.04 17.03 -41.31
N LEU A 231 38.70 16.41 -40.33
CA LEU A 231 39.96 15.70 -40.51
C LEU A 231 39.78 14.30 -41.09
N ASN A 232 40.70 13.90 -41.97
CA ASN A 232 40.89 12.51 -42.37
C ASN A 232 41.35 11.68 -41.15
N ASP A 233 41.11 10.37 -41.15
CA ASP A 233 41.41 9.47 -40.01
C ASP A 233 42.89 9.46 -39.61
N SER A 234 43.77 9.84 -40.53
CA SER A 234 45.22 9.96 -40.35
C SER A 234 45.70 11.42 -40.24
N GLY A 235 44.76 12.38 -40.16
CA GLY A 235 45.04 13.81 -40.16
C GLY A 235 45.46 14.37 -38.80
N PHE A 236 46.06 15.56 -38.84
CA PHE A 236 46.63 16.21 -37.66
C PHE A 236 45.93 17.53 -37.34
N LEU A 237 45.76 17.81 -36.06
CA LEU A 237 45.24 19.06 -35.50
C LEU A 237 46.34 19.79 -34.73
N VAL A 238 46.55 21.07 -35.02
CA VAL A 238 47.52 21.93 -34.34
C VAL A 238 46.78 23.07 -33.64
N LEU A 239 47.00 23.23 -32.35
CA LEU A 239 46.38 24.29 -31.52
C LEU A 239 47.42 25.27 -30.95
N GLY A 240 46.97 26.39 -30.42
CA GLY A 240 47.83 27.38 -29.77
C GLY A 240 48.29 26.91 -28.39
N LYS A 241 49.44 27.43 -27.92
CA LYS A 241 50.06 27.04 -26.63
C LYS A 241 49.11 27.10 -25.42
N ALA A 242 48.25 28.11 -25.39
CA ALA A 242 47.27 28.38 -24.32
C ALA A 242 45.96 27.58 -24.48
N GLU A 243 45.85 26.73 -25.49
CA GLU A 243 44.65 25.99 -25.84
C GLU A 243 44.89 24.50 -25.56
N MET A 244 43.97 23.87 -24.82
CA MET A 244 44.09 22.46 -24.44
C MET A 244 42.77 21.72 -24.66
N LEU A 245 42.88 20.49 -25.15
CA LEU A 245 41.76 19.56 -25.35
C LEU A 245 41.50 18.69 -24.11
N LEU A 246 41.49 19.28 -22.91
CA LEU A 246 41.38 18.54 -21.64
C LEU A 246 40.08 17.72 -21.51
N SER A 247 38.99 18.17 -22.13
CA SER A 247 37.67 17.53 -22.09
C SER A 247 37.32 16.68 -23.33
N HIS A 248 38.22 16.57 -24.31
CA HIS A 248 37.95 15.96 -25.62
C HIS A 248 38.92 14.83 -26.00
N SER A 249 39.48 14.15 -25.00
CA SER A 249 40.42 13.03 -25.18
C SER A 249 39.87 11.86 -26.00
N ASN A 250 38.55 11.78 -26.17
CA ASN A 250 37.89 10.76 -26.97
C ASN A 250 37.90 11.03 -28.49
N SER A 251 38.28 12.23 -28.94
CA SER A 251 38.31 12.60 -30.37
C SER A 251 39.73 12.76 -30.92
N PHE A 252 40.70 13.11 -30.08
CA PHE A 252 42.05 13.44 -30.49
C PHE A 252 43.09 12.80 -29.58
N THR A 253 44.11 12.19 -30.17
CA THR A 253 45.29 11.68 -29.44
C THR A 253 46.45 12.66 -29.56
N PRO A 254 47.13 13.01 -28.46
CA PRO A 254 48.27 13.90 -28.54
C PRO A 254 49.44 13.22 -29.25
N VAL A 255 50.00 13.90 -30.25
CA VAL A 255 51.27 13.53 -30.89
C VAL A 255 52.41 14.23 -30.18
N ASP A 256 52.21 15.51 -29.84
CA ASP A 256 53.13 16.31 -29.04
C ASP A 256 52.34 17.32 -28.19
N LEU A 257 52.27 17.08 -26.87
CA LEU A 257 51.53 17.95 -25.95
C LEU A 257 52.20 19.30 -25.71
N LYS A 258 53.52 19.38 -25.80
CA LYS A 258 54.29 20.62 -25.58
C LYS A 258 54.02 21.62 -26.71
N ARG A 259 53.91 21.10 -27.93
CA ARG A 259 53.62 21.86 -29.16
C ARG A 259 52.14 21.89 -29.53
N ARG A 260 51.28 21.23 -28.75
CA ARG A 260 49.81 21.16 -28.93
C ARG A 260 49.41 20.58 -30.29
N ILE A 261 50.06 19.49 -30.67
CA ILE A 261 49.79 18.76 -31.91
C ILE A 261 49.11 17.44 -31.57
N PHE A 262 48.02 17.16 -32.25
CA PHE A 262 47.17 16.00 -32.03
C PHE A 262 46.89 15.29 -33.36
N SER A 263 46.66 13.98 -33.33
CA SER A 263 46.14 13.21 -34.46
C SER A 263 44.66 12.95 -34.25
N LYS A 264 43.88 12.91 -35.33
CA LYS A 264 42.50 12.43 -35.27
C LYS A 264 42.51 11.01 -34.74
N LEU A 265 41.71 10.75 -33.71
CA LEU A 265 41.45 9.39 -33.30
C LEU A 265 40.44 8.80 -34.30
N ALA A 266 40.92 7.90 -35.16
CA ALA A 266 40.04 7.04 -35.95
C ALA A 266 39.09 6.33 -34.97
N THR A 267 37.80 6.25 -35.30
CA THR A 267 36.82 5.45 -34.55
C THR A 267 37.19 3.97 -34.67
N ALA A 268 38.21 3.57 -33.92
CA ALA A 268 38.76 2.23 -33.85
C ALA A 268 39.12 1.94 -32.40
N ASN A 269 38.82 0.70 -32.01
CA ASN A 269 38.78 0.14 -30.66
C ASN A 269 39.85 0.67 -29.69
N ASN A 270 39.44 0.82 -28.42
CA ASN A 270 40.27 1.08 -27.24
C ASN A 270 41.57 0.23 -27.14
N ARG A 271 41.70 -0.87 -27.90
CA ARG A 271 42.91 -1.71 -27.96
C ARG A 271 44.09 -1.01 -28.66
N ASP A 272 43.86 -0.28 -29.75
CA ASP A 272 44.94 0.45 -30.44
C ASP A 272 45.38 1.71 -29.66
N ARG A 273 44.48 2.23 -28.78
CA ARG A 273 44.80 3.30 -27.82
C ARG A 273 45.92 2.92 -26.86
N PHE A 274 46.06 1.64 -26.51
CA PHE A 274 47.04 1.19 -25.51
C PHE A 274 48.45 1.00 -26.09
N LEU A 275 48.54 0.54 -27.35
CA LEU A 275 49.81 0.23 -28.00
C LEU A 275 50.54 1.49 -28.52
N LEU A 276 49.81 2.49 -29.01
CA LEU A 276 50.39 3.73 -29.55
C LEU A 276 50.81 4.75 -28.46
N MET A 277 50.27 4.66 -27.24
CA MET A 277 50.61 5.57 -26.15
C MET A 277 51.78 5.08 -25.29
N SER A 278 52.20 3.82 -25.44
CA SER A 278 53.33 3.23 -24.72
C SER A 278 54.70 3.57 -25.33
N SER A 279 54.75 4.33 -26.44
CA SER A 279 55.98 4.57 -27.21
C SER A 279 56.63 5.95 -27.01
N ASN A 280 55.99 6.89 -26.32
CA ASN A 280 56.58 8.22 -26.06
C ASN A 280 56.77 8.46 -24.56
N ASN A 281 58.02 8.30 -24.11
CA ASN A 281 58.51 8.58 -22.76
C ASN A 281 58.50 10.09 -22.44
N ASP A 282 57.31 10.66 -22.16
CA ASP A 282 57.20 11.96 -21.48
C ASP A 282 56.58 11.76 -20.08
N VAL A 283 57.36 12.12 -19.05
CA VAL A 283 57.10 11.87 -17.63
C VAL A 283 55.83 12.58 -17.12
N ASP A 284 55.43 13.69 -17.74
CA ASP A 284 54.24 14.46 -17.35
C ASP A 284 52.92 13.92 -17.94
N THR A 285 52.94 13.34 -19.14
CA THR A 285 51.76 12.74 -19.79
C THR A 285 51.35 11.44 -19.11
N ASN A 286 52.35 10.68 -18.66
CA ASN A 286 52.16 9.50 -17.83
C ASN A 286 51.44 9.89 -16.52
N ASN A 287 51.72 11.05 -15.94
CA ASN A 287 51.09 11.50 -14.70
C ASN A 287 49.58 11.81 -14.86
N TYR A 288 49.13 12.32 -16.01
CA TYR A 288 47.70 12.60 -16.24
C TYR A 288 46.90 11.37 -16.70
N LEU A 289 47.49 10.50 -17.53
CA LEU A 289 46.87 9.22 -17.92
C LEU A 289 46.83 8.24 -16.74
N THR A 290 47.90 8.18 -15.94
CA THR A 290 47.89 7.47 -14.66
C THR A 290 46.85 8.08 -13.74
N ARG A 291 46.73 9.41 -13.59
CA ARG A 291 45.66 10.00 -12.75
C ARG A 291 44.24 9.68 -13.24
N TYR A 292 43.96 9.70 -14.54
CA TYR A 292 42.62 9.38 -15.06
C TYR A 292 42.32 7.87 -15.02
N SER A 293 43.28 7.01 -15.36
CA SER A 293 43.15 5.56 -15.18
C SER A 293 42.98 5.25 -13.70
N SER A 294 43.86 5.76 -12.84
CA SER A 294 43.77 5.60 -11.39
C SER A 294 42.47 6.16 -10.81
N LEU A 295 41.91 7.26 -11.34
CA LEU A 295 40.61 7.75 -10.89
C LEU A 295 39.47 6.84 -11.36
N ARG A 296 39.52 6.33 -12.59
CA ARG A 296 38.52 5.38 -13.12
C ARG A 296 38.59 4.05 -12.36
N ASP A 297 39.79 3.55 -12.14
CA ASP A 297 40.07 2.31 -11.42
C ASP A 297 39.68 2.48 -9.94
N ALA A 298 40.01 3.62 -9.32
CA ALA A 298 39.58 3.93 -7.95
C ALA A 298 38.06 4.12 -7.85
N ALA A 299 37.39 4.74 -8.83
CA ALA A 299 35.94 4.86 -8.84
C ALA A 299 35.25 3.51 -9.04
N PHE A 300 35.81 2.65 -9.89
CA PHE A 300 35.32 1.29 -10.12
C PHE A 300 35.52 0.40 -8.88
N ASP A 301 36.67 0.48 -8.23
CA ASP A 301 36.95 -0.23 -6.96
C ASP A 301 36.14 0.33 -5.78
N ALA A 302 35.85 1.64 -5.75
CA ALA A 302 35.00 2.26 -4.73
C ALA A 302 33.49 1.95 -4.90
N THR A 303 33.09 1.29 -6.00
CA THR A 303 31.69 0.92 -6.22
C THR A 303 31.25 -0.13 -5.18
N PRO A 304 30.11 0.05 -4.50
CA PRO A 304 29.68 -0.83 -3.42
C PRO A 304 29.22 -2.21 -3.88
N LEU A 305 28.89 -2.36 -5.18
CA LEU A 305 28.45 -3.61 -5.80
C LEU A 305 29.63 -4.36 -6.41
N ALA A 306 29.62 -5.69 -6.39
CA ALA A 306 30.60 -6.49 -7.11
C ALA A 306 30.32 -6.40 -8.61
N GLN A 307 31.30 -5.98 -9.41
CA GLN A 307 31.13 -5.74 -10.84
C GLN A 307 32.27 -6.33 -11.66
N LEU A 308 31.89 -7.06 -12.72
CA LEU A 308 32.77 -7.67 -13.72
C LEU A 308 32.44 -7.14 -15.11
N ILE A 309 33.46 -6.89 -15.91
CA ILE A 309 33.31 -6.40 -17.28
C ILE A 309 34.03 -7.36 -18.23
N PHE A 310 33.32 -7.87 -19.23
CA PHE A 310 33.87 -8.71 -20.28
C PHE A 310 33.81 -8.02 -21.63
N ASP A 311 34.81 -8.27 -22.48
CA ASP A 311 34.75 -7.83 -23.88
C ASP A 311 33.83 -8.75 -24.72
N LEU A 312 33.64 -8.42 -26.01
CA LEU A 312 32.83 -9.22 -26.93
C LEU A 312 33.34 -10.66 -27.14
N ASN A 313 34.63 -10.92 -26.86
CA ASN A 313 35.21 -12.26 -26.97
C ASN A 313 35.07 -13.05 -25.67
N GLY A 314 34.39 -12.49 -24.66
CA GLY A 314 34.23 -13.10 -23.35
C GLY A 314 35.49 -13.03 -22.50
N VAL A 315 36.42 -12.11 -22.79
CA VAL A 315 37.63 -11.92 -21.98
C VAL A 315 37.35 -10.96 -20.82
N LEU A 316 37.68 -11.38 -19.59
CA LEU A 316 37.55 -10.54 -18.41
C LEU A 316 38.49 -9.34 -18.52
N THR A 317 37.91 -8.13 -18.62
CA THR A 317 38.64 -6.89 -18.86
C THR A 317 38.84 -6.09 -17.57
N LEU A 318 37.81 -6.02 -16.72
CA LEU A 318 37.87 -5.34 -15.43
C LEU A 318 37.08 -6.14 -14.39
N ALA A 319 37.59 -6.19 -13.17
CA ALA A 319 36.92 -6.78 -12.00
C ALA A 319 37.21 -5.87 -10.82
N ASN A 320 36.19 -5.31 -10.16
CA ASN A 320 36.41 -4.37 -9.06
C ASN A 320 36.77 -5.07 -7.75
N GLU A 321 37.26 -4.33 -6.75
CA GLU A 321 37.69 -4.87 -5.45
C GLU A 321 36.65 -5.81 -4.82
N ARG A 322 35.37 -5.41 -4.83
CA ARG A 322 34.26 -6.22 -4.32
C ARG A 322 34.14 -7.56 -5.05
N SER A 323 34.17 -7.57 -6.38
CA SER A 323 34.09 -8.81 -7.17
C SER A 323 35.33 -9.70 -6.98
N ARG A 324 36.52 -9.12 -6.83
CA ARG A 324 37.75 -9.86 -6.56
C ARG A 324 37.70 -10.58 -5.22
N ASN A 325 37.23 -9.89 -4.18
CA ASN A 325 37.06 -10.48 -2.86
C ASN A 325 35.94 -11.54 -2.84
N LEU A 326 34.83 -11.27 -3.53
CA LEU A 326 33.68 -12.17 -3.57
C LEU A 326 33.97 -13.49 -4.29
N PHE A 327 34.67 -13.42 -5.43
CA PHE A 327 34.93 -14.59 -6.29
C PHE A 327 36.36 -15.12 -6.19
N GLY A 328 37.17 -14.61 -5.26
CA GLY A 328 38.58 -14.99 -5.13
C GLY A 328 39.43 -14.66 -6.37
N LEU A 329 39.00 -13.70 -7.20
CA LEU A 329 39.72 -13.34 -8.43
C LEU A 329 40.96 -12.52 -8.09
N SER A 330 42.06 -12.86 -8.74
CA SER A 330 43.31 -12.12 -8.67
C SER A 330 43.49 -11.23 -9.88
N TYR A 331 44.43 -10.27 -9.81
CA TYR A 331 44.83 -9.50 -10.99
C TYR A 331 45.36 -10.36 -12.16
N ARG A 332 45.71 -11.64 -11.90
CA ARG A 332 46.16 -12.59 -12.94
C ARG A 332 45.00 -13.22 -13.73
N ASP A 333 43.79 -13.07 -13.23
CA ASP A 333 42.58 -13.59 -13.88
C ASP A 333 42.01 -12.59 -14.90
N ILE A 334 42.43 -11.32 -14.81
CA ILE A 334 42.18 -10.31 -15.85
C ILE A 334 42.90 -10.75 -17.14
N GLY A 335 42.17 -10.79 -18.25
CA GLY A 335 42.63 -11.29 -19.54
C GLY A 335 42.33 -12.76 -19.81
N ARG A 336 41.74 -13.49 -18.87
CA ARG A 336 41.24 -14.86 -19.10
C ARG A 336 39.87 -14.86 -19.74
N LEU A 337 39.55 -15.92 -20.49
CA LEU A 337 38.20 -16.11 -21.01
C LEU A 337 37.26 -16.49 -19.87
N LEU A 338 36.00 -16.06 -19.97
CA LEU A 338 34.94 -16.39 -19.03
C LEU A 338 34.88 -17.89 -18.73
N GLN A 339 34.98 -18.73 -19.77
CA GLN A 339 34.91 -20.19 -19.65
C GLN A 339 36.01 -20.81 -18.77
N ASP A 340 37.12 -20.11 -18.57
CA ASP A 340 38.26 -20.56 -17.75
C ASP A 340 38.13 -20.10 -16.29
N LEU A 341 37.08 -19.35 -15.96
CA LEU A 341 36.81 -18.84 -14.62
C LEU A 341 35.65 -19.63 -13.98
N GLU A 342 35.77 -19.94 -12.69
CA GLU A 342 34.72 -20.66 -11.95
C GLU A 342 33.37 -19.94 -11.97
N ILE A 343 33.40 -18.61 -12.05
CA ILE A 343 32.22 -17.74 -12.14
C ILE A 343 31.37 -17.97 -13.40
N SER A 344 31.90 -18.66 -14.43
CA SER A 344 31.11 -18.97 -15.63
C SER A 344 29.95 -19.92 -15.33
N TYR A 345 30.07 -20.74 -14.30
CA TYR A 345 29.11 -21.81 -13.98
C TYR A 345 28.39 -21.60 -12.65
N ARG A 346 28.90 -20.70 -11.81
CA ARG A 346 28.34 -20.37 -10.50
C ARG A 346 28.36 -18.86 -10.28
N PRO A 347 27.30 -18.27 -9.71
CA PRO A 347 26.12 -18.94 -9.15
C PRO A 347 25.03 -19.32 -10.18
N ILE A 348 25.09 -18.76 -11.39
CA ILE A 348 24.24 -19.12 -12.54
C ILE A 348 25.10 -19.28 -13.79
N ASP A 349 24.55 -19.90 -14.84
CA ASP A 349 25.20 -19.94 -16.15
C ASP A 349 25.22 -18.54 -16.80
N LEU A 350 26.29 -17.80 -16.51
CA LEU A 350 26.47 -16.44 -17.03
C LEU A 350 26.57 -16.42 -18.56
N ARG A 351 26.96 -17.52 -19.23
CA ARG A 351 27.09 -17.54 -20.69
C ARG A 351 25.74 -17.35 -21.36
N SER A 352 24.76 -18.15 -20.94
CA SER A 352 23.38 -18.04 -21.43
C SER A 352 22.80 -16.65 -21.15
N CYS A 353 23.10 -16.08 -19.99
CA CYS A 353 22.63 -14.75 -19.59
C CYS A 353 23.25 -13.63 -20.46
N ILE A 354 24.56 -13.71 -20.73
CA ILE A 354 25.27 -12.77 -21.60
C ILE A 354 24.75 -12.85 -23.03
N ASP A 355 24.54 -14.05 -23.56
CA ASP A 355 23.99 -14.25 -24.90
C ASP A 355 22.57 -13.68 -25.02
N GLN A 356 21.79 -13.74 -23.95
CA GLN A 356 20.45 -13.15 -23.90
C GLN A 356 20.51 -11.62 -23.84
N ALA A 357 21.42 -11.04 -23.05
CA ALA A 357 21.67 -9.61 -22.96
C ALA A 357 22.12 -9.01 -24.31
N TYR A 358 23.00 -9.70 -25.04
CA TYR A 358 23.41 -9.29 -26.38
C TYR A 358 22.29 -9.39 -27.42
N ARG A 359 21.49 -10.47 -27.37
CA ARG A 359 20.35 -10.67 -28.29
C ARG A 359 19.29 -9.57 -28.13
N ASP A 360 18.90 -9.28 -26.90
CA ASP A 360 17.83 -8.31 -26.64
C ASP A 360 18.34 -6.86 -26.59
N ARG A 361 19.67 -6.64 -26.52
CA ARG A 361 20.32 -5.32 -26.36
C ARG A 361 19.79 -4.50 -25.17
N ARG A 362 19.41 -5.18 -24.09
CA ARG A 362 18.90 -4.56 -22.85
C ARG A 362 19.49 -5.27 -21.62
N PRO A 363 19.48 -4.62 -20.44
CA PRO A 363 19.84 -5.28 -19.20
C PRO A 363 18.83 -6.35 -18.79
N HIS A 364 19.31 -7.49 -18.30
CA HIS A 364 18.52 -8.54 -17.65
C HIS A 364 18.86 -8.62 -16.17
N LEU A 365 17.85 -8.81 -15.34
CA LEU A 365 17.97 -8.95 -13.89
C LEU A 365 17.51 -10.36 -13.49
N TYR A 366 18.37 -11.10 -12.81
CA TYR A 366 18.09 -12.40 -12.23
C TYR A 366 18.07 -12.21 -10.71
N LYS A 367 16.90 -12.43 -10.10
CA LYS A 367 16.68 -12.16 -8.67
C LYS A 367 16.88 -13.39 -7.82
N ASP A 368 17.21 -13.17 -6.54
CA ASP A 368 17.25 -14.20 -5.49
C ASP A 368 18.10 -15.42 -5.88
N VAL A 369 19.21 -15.17 -6.57
CA VAL A 369 20.12 -16.25 -6.98
C VAL A 369 20.88 -16.75 -5.77
N GLU A 370 20.58 -17.97 -5.34
CA GLU A 370 21.24 -18.62 -4.23
C GLU A 370 22.67 -19.05 -4.60
N TRP A 371 23.62 -18.72 -3.73
CA TRP A 371 25.00 -19.15 -3.83
C TRP A 371 25.58 -19.48 -2.46
N THR A 372 25.99 -20.73 -2.26
CA THR A 372 26.60 -21.16 -1.00
C THR A 372 28.12 -20.95 -1.05
N THR A 373 28.60 -19.92 -0.33
CA THR A 373 30.03 -19.64 -0.19
C THR A 373 30.42 -19.74 1.27
N GLY A 374 31.28 -20.71 1.63
CA GLY A 374 31.74 -20.88 3.02
C GLY A 374 30.76 -21.58 3.97
N GLY A 375 29.68 -22.18 3.44
CA GLY A 375 28.72 -23.01 4.21
C GLY A 375 27.38 -22.34 4.51
N GLU A 376 27.29 -21.01 4.36
CA GLU A 376 26.04 -20.26 4.50
C GLU A 376 25.46 -19.90 3.11
N PRO A 377 24.14 -20.00 2.90
CA PRO A 377 23.50 -19.58 1.66
C PRO A 377 23.48 -18.03 1.59
N GLN A 378 24.01 -17.49 0.50
CA GLN A 378 23.91 -16.07 0.16
C GLN A 378 22.98 -15.89 -1.04
N TYR A 379 22.24 -14.79 -1.09
CA TYR A 379 21.34 -14.48 -2.19
C TYR A 379 21.83 -13.26 -2.95
N PHE A 380 21.89 -13.36 -4.28
CA PHE A 380 22.35 -12.28 -5.14
C PHE A 380 21.30 -11.91 -6.19
N ASP A 381 21.13 -10.60 -6.37
CA ASP A 381 20.51 -10.03 -7.55
C ASP A 381 21.60 -9.79 -8.60
N ILE A 382 21.53 -10.50 -9.72
CA ILE A 382 22.53 -10.49 -10.78
C ILE A 382 21.99 -9.71 -11.96
N GLN A 383 22.63 -8.60 -12.29
CA GLN A 383 22.29 -7.79 -13.45
C GLN A 383 23.33 -7.98 -14.56
N VAL A 384 22.87 -8.41 -15.73
CA VAL A 384 23.70 -8.55 -16.93
C VAL A 384 23.28 -7.48 -17.93
N ALA A 385 24.14 -6.48 -18.15
CA ALA A 385 23.86 -5.33 -18.99
C ALA A 385 24.84 -5.25 -20.17
N PRO A 386 24.36 -5.20 -21.43
CA PRO A 386 25.24 -5.02 -22.58
C PRO A 386 25.81 -3.59 -22.54
N LEU A 387 27.12 -3.48 -22.67
CA LEU A 387 27.79 -2.20 -22.83
C LEU A 387 27.69 -1.80 -24.29
N LEU A 388 26.97 -0.73 -24.56
CA LEU A 388 26.77 -0.20 -25.91
C LEU A 388 27.63 1.05 -26.10
N ASP A 389 28.26 1.17 -27.26
CA ASP A 389 28.90 2.41 -27.71
C ASP A 389 27.86 3.45 -28.16
N VAL A 390 28.30 4.67 -28.46
CA VAL A 390 27.47 5.81 -28.90
C VAL A 390 26.59 5.45 -30.12
N ASN A 391 27.03 4.49 -30.95
CA ASN A 391 26.29 3.98 -32.11
C ASN A 391 25.34 2.80 -31.78
N SER A 392 25.08 2.50 -30.51
CA SER A 392 24.31 1.33 -30.04
C SER A 392 24.89 -0.02 -30.48
N ILE A 393 26.21 -0.07 -30.69
CA ILE A 393 26.95 -1.31 -30.98
C ILE A 393 27.45 -1.87 -29.66
N ALA A 394 27.21 -3.15 -29.40
CA ALA A 394 27.75 -3.80 -28.21
C ALA A 394 29.28 -3.83 -28.27
N ILE A 395 29.93 -3.41 -27.19
CA ILE A 395 31.39 -3.41 -27.02
C ILE A 395 31.84 -4.34 -25.89
N GLY A 396 30.90 -4.86 -25.10
CA GLY A 396 31.13 -5.79 -24.02
C GLY A 396 29.88 -5.99 -23.18
N VAL A 397 30.04 -6.62 -22.02
CA VAL A 397 28.96 -6.82 -21.06
C VAL A 397 29.45 -6.45 -19.66
N SER A 398 28.57 -5.83 -18.87
CA SER A 398 28.77 -5.58 -17.45
C SER A 398 27.88 -6.54 -16.67
N ILE A 399 28.47 -7.23 -15.70
CA ILE A 399 27.77 -8.13 -14.78
C ILE A 399 27.95 -7.58 -13.38
N THR A 400 26.84 -7.27 -12.73
CA THR A 400 26.82 -6.72 -11.38
C THR A 400 26.11 -7.69 -10.44
N PHE A 401 26.71 -7.96 -9.29
CA PHE A 401 26.17 -8.80 -8.23
C PHE A 401 25.85 -7.91 -7.03
N ASN A 402 24.57 -7.90 -6.66
CA ASN A 402 24.08 -7.21 -5.48
C ASN A 402 23.72 -8.24 -4.42
N ASP A 403 24.41 -8.21 -3.28
CA ASP A 403 24.10 -9.10 -2.15
C ASP A 403 22.78 -8.66 -1.50
N VAL A 404 21.75 -9.47 -1.67
CA VAL A 404 20.42 -9.25 -1.12
C VAL A 404 20.12 -10.21 0.04
N THR A 405 21.12 -10.95 0.53
CA THR A 405 20.95 -11.97 1.59
C THR A 405 20.18 -11.43 2.79
N ARG A 406 20.59 -10.28 3.34
CA ARG A 406 19.89 -9.67 4.49
C ARG A 406 18.44 -9.29 4.16
N ALA A 407 18.20 -8.74 2.98
CA ALA A 407 16.86 -8.33 2.57
C ALA A 407 15.96 -9.56 2.38
N LYS A 408 16.49 -10.63 1.79
CA LYS A 408 15.79 -11.90 1.60
C LYS A 408 15.50 -12.58 2.94
N CYS A 409 16.47 -12.68 3.84
CA CYS A 409 16.24 -13.22 5.20
C CYS A 409 15.18 -12.42 5.97
N LEU A 410 15.20 -11.08 5.90
CA LEU A 410 14.17 -10.25 6.53
C LEU A 410 12.79 -10.43 5.88
N GLN A 411 12.75 -10.63 4.55
CA GLN A 411 11.49 -10.91 3.87
C GLN A 411 10.95 -12.28 4.28
N ASP A 412 11.79 -13.30 4.35
CA ASP A 412 11.39 -14.65 4.78
C ASP A 412 10.95 -14.65 6.25
N GLU A 413 11.64 -13.92 7.14
CA GLU A 413 11.25 -13.73 8.53
C GLU A 413 9.91 -12.97 8.65
N LEU A 414 9.69 -11.97 7.81
CA LEU A 414 8.42 -11.23 7.76
C LEU A 414 7.27 -12.10 7.23
N GLU A 415 7.51 -12.89 6.18
CA GLU A 415 6.54 -13.86 5.66
C GLU A 415 6.18 -14.90 6.71
N HIS A 416 7.18 -15.42 7.44
CA HIS A 416 6.97 -16.34 8.54
C HIS A 416 6.17 -15.70 9.69
N SER A 417 6.54 -14.50 10.12
CA SER A 417 5.84 -13.78 11.18
C SER A 417 4.40 -13.42 10.77
N ASN A 418 4.15 -13.08 9.51
CA ASN A 418 2.80 -12.85 9.00
C ASN A 418 1.96 -14.13 9.02
N GLN A 419 2.54 -15.28 8.67
CA GLN A 419 1.85 -16.57 8.76
C GLN A 419 1.53 -16.93 10.22
N GLU A 420 2.47 -16.72 11.14
CA GLU A 420 2.22 -16.90 12.58
C GLU A 420 1.09 -15.99 13.08
N LEU A 421 1.08 -14.73 12.62
CA LEU A 421 0.04 -13.77 12.97
C LEU A 421 -1.33 -14.19 12.42
N GLU A 422 -1.39 -14.68 11.18
CA GLU A 422 -2.61 -15.18 10.55
C GLU A 422 -3.17 -16.40 11.31
N MET A 423 -2.31 -17.37 11.66
CA MET A 423 -2.71 -18.50 12.51
C MET A 423 -3.22 -18.05 13.88
N ALA A 424 -2.56 -17.09 14.52
CA ALA A 424 -3.00 -16.56 15.81
C ALA A 424 -4.33 -15.80 15.71
N TYR A 425 -4.58 -15.10 14.60
CA TYR A 425 -5.87 -14.46 14.34
C TYR A 425 -6.99 -15.48 14.13
N GLU A 426 -6.74 -16.56 13.39
CA GLU A 426 -7.70 -17.66 13.22
C GLU A 426 -8.01 -18.34 14.56
N GLU A 427 -7.00 -18.60 15.39
CA GLU A 427 -7.19 -19.15 16.73
C GLU A 427 -8.00 -18.20 17.62
N LEU A 428 -7.67 -16.89 17.60
CA LEU A 428 -8.42 -15.88 18.35
C LEU A 428 -9.88 -15.81 17.88
N GLN A 429 -10.13 -15.81 16.57
CA GLN A 429 -11.47 -15.83 16.02
C GLN A 429 -12.24 -17.07 16.48
N SER A 430 -11.64 -18.26 16.40
CA SER A 430 -12.25 -19.49 16.90
C SER A 430 -12.61 -19.41 18.38
N THR A 431 -11.70 -18.90 19.22
CA THR A 431 -11.98 -18.73 20.66
C THR A 431 -13.07 -17.70 20.94
N ASN A 432 -13.19 -16.68 20.09
CA ASN A 432 -14.25 -15.67 20.22
C ASN A 432 -15.61 -16.24 19.79
N GLU A 433 -15.65 -17.04 18.72
CA GLU A 433 -16.85 -17.79 18.33
C GLU A 433 -17.27 -18.79 19.42
N GLU A 434 -16.34 -19.50 20.06
CA GLU A 434 -16.61 -20.33 21.25
C GLU A 434 -17.11 -19.52 22.45
N LEU A 435 -16.58 -18.31 22.67
CA LEU A 435 -17.07 -17.42 23.71
C LEU A 435 -18.49 -16.91 23.43
N GLU A 436 -18.82 -16.59 22.18
CA GLU A 436 -20.18 -16.22 21.79
C GLU A 436 -21.15 -17.38 22.00
N THR A 437 -20.82 -18.59 21.57
CA THR A 437 -21.70 -19.76 21.78
C THR A 437 -21.88 -20.08 23.26
N THR A 438 -20.82 -20.04 24.07
CA THR A 438 -20.95 -20.26 25.52
C THR A 438 -21.76 -19.16 26.20
N ASN A 439 -21.69 -17.92 25.70
CA ASN A 439 -22.51 -16.82 26.21
C ASN A 439 -23.99 -16.98 25.80
N GLU A 440 -24.27 -17.43 24.57
CA GLU A 440 -25.63 -17.79 24.13
C GLU A 440 -26.20 -18.96 24.94
N GLU A 441 -25.40 -20.00 25.22
CA GLU A 441 -25.79 -21.12 26.07
C GLU A 441 -26.07 -20.67 27.51
N LEU A 442 -25.22 -19.79 28.07
CA LEU A 442 -25.46 -19.20 29.40
C LEU A 442 -26.73 -18.35 29.42
N GLN A 443 -26.98 -17.55 28.38
CA GLN A 443 -28.20 -16.76 28.28
C GLN A 443 -29.43 -17.66 28.18
N SER A 444 -29.39 -18.70 27.33
CA SER A 444 -30.47 -19.68 27.22
C SER A 444 -30.71 -20.42 28.54
N SER A 445 -29.66 -20.79 29.26
CA SER A 445 -29.79 -21.42 30.58
C SER A 445 -30.37 -20.46 31.60
N ASN A 446 -30.07 -19.16 31.50
CA ASN A 446 -30.65 -18.14 32.37
C ASN A 446 -32.13 -17.91 32.06
N GLU A 447 -32.52 -17.87 30.78
CA GLU A 447 -33.92 -17.82 30.34
C GLU A 447 -34.69 -19.08 30.81
N GLU A 448 -34.08 -20.26 30.72
CA GLU A 448 -34.66 -21.50 31.26
C GLU A 448 -34.82 -21.42 32.80
N LEU A 449 -33.85 -20.87 33.52
CA LEU A 449 -33.97 -20.62 34.96
C LEU A 449 -35.07 -19.62 35.29
N GLU A 450 -35.23 -18.54 34.52
CA GLU A 450 -36.33 -17.59 34.71
C GLU A 450 -37.69 -18.26 34.47
N THR A 451 -37.84 -19.02 33.38
CA THR A 451 -39.10 -19.75 33.10
C THR A 451 -39.42 -20.79 34.18
N THR A 452 -38.44 -21.56 34.65
CA THR A 452 -38.67 -22.50 35.77
C THR A 452 -39.03 -21.78 37.06
N ASN A 453 -38.49 -20.58 37.29
CA ASN A 453 -38.87 -19.75 38.43
C ASN A 453 -40.30 -19.19 38.30
N GLU A 454 -40.71 -18.78 37.10
CA GLU A 454 -42.09 -18.39 36.79
C GLU A 454 -43.07 -19.57 36.96
N GLU A 455 -42.71 -20.76 36.49
CA GLU A 455 -43.50 -21.98 36.70
C GLU A 455 -43.62 -22.31 38.19
N LEU A 456 -42.52 -22.25 38.96
CA LEU A 456 -42.55 -22.44 40.40
C LEU A 456 -43.45 -21.40 41.09
N GLN A 457 -43.37 -20.14 40.68
CA GLN A 457 -44.24 -19.10 41.21
C GLN A 457 -45.71 -19.39 40.89
N SER A 458 -46.04 -19.77 39.65
CA SER A 458 -47.38 -20.16 39.24
C SER A 458 -47.90 -21.35 40.03
N THR A 459 -47.07 -22.39 40.25
CA THR A 459 -47.46 -23.54 41.07
C THR A 459 -47.69 -23.16 42.53
N ASN A 460 -46.96 -22.17 43.04
CA ASN A 460 -47.15 -21.66 44.39
C ASN A 460 -48.47 -20.86 44.49
N GLU A 461 -48.80 -20.05 43.48
CA GLU A 461 -50.09 -19.34 43.38
C GLU A 461 -51.27 -20.34 43.26
N GLU A 462 -51.12 -21.41 42.47
CA GLU A 462 -52.10 -22.50 42.40
C GLU A 462 -52.27 -23.25 43.73
N LEU A 463 -51.18 -23.45 44.49
CA LEU A 463 -51.24 -24.05 45.81
C LEU A 463 -51.93 -23.13 46.83
N GLU A 464 -51.66 -21.83 46.80
CA GLU A 464 -52.34 -20.86 47.66
C GLU A 464 -53.83 -20.82 47.39
N THR A 465 -54.24 -20.73 46.11
CA THR A 465 -55.67 -20.76 45.73
C THR A 465 -56.36 -22.06 46.15
N MET A 466 -55.72 -23.23 45.95
CA MET A 466 -56.26 -24.50 46.46
C MET A 466 -56.42 -24.51 47.98
N ASN A 467 -55.48 -23.90 48.71
CA ASN A 467 -55.55 -23.81 50.15
C ASN A 467 -56.70 -22.89 50.60
N GLU A 468 -56.92 -21.77 49.91
CA GLU A 468 -58.08 -20.89 50.13
C GLU A 468 -59.41 -21.60 49.85
N GLU A 469 -59.52 -22.34 48.75
CA GLU A 469 -60.72 -23.13 48.42
C GLU A 469 -60.99 -24.22 49.48
N LEU A 470 -59.96 -24.92 49.93
CA LEU A 470 -60.08 -25.89 51.03
C LEU A 470 -60.53 -25.23 52.33
N HIS A 471 -60.03 -24.04 52.64
CA HIS A 471 -60.42 -23.31 53.84
C HIS A 471 -61.88 -22.88 53.77
N SER A 472 -62.31 -22.35 52.62
CA SER A 472 -63.71 -21.99 52.37
C SER A 472 -64.65 -23.20 52.46
N SER A 473 -64.28 -24.34 51.85
CA SER A 473 -65.05 -25.58 51.94
C SER A 473 -65.19 -26.07 53.39
N ASN A 474 -64.14 -25.92 54.19
CA ASN A 474 -64.16 -26.27 55.60
C ASN A 474 -65.10 -25.34 56.42
N GLU A 475 -65.13 -24.04 56.13
CA GLU A 475 -66.07 -23.09 56.75
C GLU A 475 -67.54 -23.42 56.41
N GLU A 476 -67.83 -23.79 55.16
CA GLU A 476 -69.17 -24.23 54.74
C GLU A 476 -69.59 -25.52 55.47
N LEU A 477 -68.69 -26.50 55.57
CA LEU A 477 -68.93 -27.75 56.32
C LEU A 477 -69.17 -27.49 57.81
N GLN A 478 -68.46 -26.52 58.40
CA GLN A 478 -68.67 -26.16 59.79
C GLN A 478 -70.04 -25.50 59.99
N THR A 479 -70.43 -24.62 59.08
CA THR A 479 -71.73 -23.92 59.12
C THR A 479 -72.90 -24.91 58.99
N THR A 480 -72.82 -25.82 58.03
CA THR A 480 -73.86 -26.85 57.82
C THR A 480 -73.98 -27.81 59.02
N ASN A 481 -72.86 -28.17 59.65
CA ASN A 481 -72.88 -28.95 60.88
C ASN A 481 -73.59 -28.22 62.03
N GLU A 482 -73.36 -26.92 62.20
CA GLU A 482 -74.02 -26.14 63.25
C GLU A 482 -75.53 -26.06 63.01
N GLU A 483 -75.97 -25.88 61.76
CA GLU A 483 -77.39 -25.88 61.40
C GLU A 483 -78.06 -27.24 61.70
N LEU A 484 -77.39 -28.35 61.35
CA LEU A 484 -77.87 -29.69 61.68
C LEU A 484 -77.99 -29.90 63.20
N ARG A 485 -77.03 -29.39 63.97
CA ARG A 485 -77.08 -29.48 65.44
C ARG A 485 -78.28 -28.74 66.00
N LEU A 486 -78.53 -27.51 65.55
CA LEU A 486 -79.69 -26.70 65.96
C LEU A 486 -81.01 -27.40 65.62
N ARG A 487 -81.13 -27.97 64.42
CA ARG A 487 -82.33 -28.74 64.02
C ARG A 487 -82.56 -29.96 64.90
N SER A 488 -81.50 -30.66 65.28
CA SER A 488 -81.61 -31.78 66.21
C SER A 488 -82.07 -31.33 67.60
N GLU A 489 -81.59 -30.20 68.09
CA GLU A 489 -82.00 -29.63 69.38
C GLU A 489 -83.48 -29.22 69.38
N GLU A 490 -83.97 -28.54 68.32
CA GLU A 490 -85.39 -28.19 68.14
C GLU A 490 -86.30 -29.44 68.18
N LEU A 491 -85.89 -30.49 67.48
CA LEU A 491 -86.65 -31.73 67.37
C LEU A 491 -86.73 -32.46 68.73
N ASN A 492 -85.63 -32.49 69.48
CA ASN A 492 -85.60 -33.04 70.83
C ASN A 492 -86.49 -32.26 71.81
N ALA A 493 -86.50 -30.92 71.73
CA ALA A 493 -87.35 -30.08 72.56
C ALA A 493 -88.85 -30.34 72.31
N ALA A 494 -89.25 -30.47 71.03
CA ALA A 494 -90.63 -30.78 70.66
C ALA A 494 -91.08 -32.16 71.19
N ASN A 495 -90.23 -33.17 71.10
CA ASN A 495 -90.52 -34.51 71.63
C ASN A 495 -90.70 -34.51 73.16
N ALA A 496 -89.82 -33.78 73.89
CA ALA A 496 -89.92 -33.67 75.35
C ALA A 496 -91.23 -32.98 75.81
N PHE A 497 -91.68 -31.97 75.05
CA PHE A 497 -92.95 -31.29 75.30
C PHE A 497 -94.16 -32.23 75.14
N LEU A 498 -94.19 -33.03 74.06
CA LEU A 498 -95.27 -34.00 73.83
C LEU A 498 -95.34 -35.05 74.95
N ALA A 499 -94.19 -35.58 75.40
CA ALA A 499 -94.14 -36.52 76.51
C ALA A 499 -94.72 -35.92 77.81
N SER A 500 -94.38 -34.66 78.10
CA SER A 500 -94.86 -33.95 79.30
C SER A 500 -96.39 -33.78 79.33
N ILE A 501 -97.02 -33.57 78.17
CA ILE A 501 -98.49 -33.50 78.05
C ILE A 501 -99.11 -34.85 78.43
N LEU A 502 -98.58 -35.96 77.89
CA LEU A 502 -99.13 -37.30 78.13
C LEU A 502 -99.04 -37.71 79.61
N THR A 503 -97.94 -37.39 80.29
CA THR A 503 -97.76 -37.65 81.73
C THR A 503 -98.72 -36.82 82.61
N SER A 504 -99.13 -35.63 82.17
CA SER A 504 -99.99 -34.73 82.98
C SER A 504 -101.48 -35.11 82.98
N LEU A 505 -101.93 -35.98 82.07
CA LEU A 505 -103.33 -36.41 81.98
C LEU A 505 -103.67 -37.39 83.10
N ARG A 506 -104.74 -37.12 83.86
CA ARG A 506 -105.16 -37.90 85.04
C ARG A 506 -105.94 -39.18 84.71
N CYS A 507 -106.23 -39.41 83.44
CA CYS A 507 -106.85 -40.63 82.91
C CYS A 507 -105.82 -41.50 82.19
N GLY A 508 -106.06 -42.80 82.12
CA GLY A 508 -105.23 -43.69 81.30
C GLY A 508 -105.43 -43.34 79.83
N VAL A 509 -104.38 -42.98 79.12
CA VAL A 509 -104.42 -42.64 77.70
C VAL A 509 -103.66 -43.69 76.93
N VAL A 510 -104.35 -44.32 75.98
CA VAL A 510 -103.74 -45.25 75.03
C VAL A 510 -104.05 -44.74 73.64
N VAL A 511 -103.03 -44.51 72.83
CA VAL A 511 -103.20 -44.13 71.43
C VAL A 511 -102.90 -45.35 70.59
N LEU A 512 -103.86 -45.73 69.76
CA LEU A 512 -103.76 -46.83 68.82
C LEU A 512 -103.73 -46.28 67.40
N ASP A 513 -103.03 -46.95 66.49
CA ASP A 513 -103.17 -46.72 65.06
C ASP A 513 -104.38 -47.49 64.46
N ARG A 514 -104.56 -47.42 63.14
CA ARG A 514 -105.63 -48.12 62.41
C ARG A 514 -105.58 -49.65 62.58
N ASP A 515 -104.41 -50.21 62.81
CA ASP A 515 -104.20 -51.65 62.97
C ASP A 515 -104.27 -52.09 64.44
N LEU A 516 -104.72 -51.18 65.32
CA LEU A 516 -104.84 -51.37 66.77
C LEU A 516 -103.50 -51.64 67.47
N LEU A 517 -102.39 -51.23 66.85
CA LEU A 517 -101.08 -51.25 67.50
C LEU A 517 -100.93 -50.03 68.41
N ILE A 518 -100.34 -50.25 69.58
CA ILE A 518 -100.19 -49.20 70.59
C ILE A 518 -99.06 -48.26 70.19
N GLN A 519 -99.41 -47.00 69.91
CA GLN A 519 -98.48 -45.92 69.54
C GLN A 519 -98.02 -45.14 70.77
N ALA A 520 -98.91 -44.93 71.73
CA ALA A 520 -98.60 -44.31 73.01
C ALA A 520 -99.36 -44.97 74.16
N TRP A 521 -98.71 -45.05 75.31
CA TRP A 521 -99.25 -45.64 76.52
C TRP A 521 -98.86 -44.73 77.69
N SER A 522 -99.84 -44.07 78.33
CA SER A 522 -99.55 -43.10 79.38
C SER A 522 -99.20 -43.76 80.71
N ASP A 523 -98.48 -43.04 81.57
CA ASP A 523 -98.15 -43.48 82.93
C ASP A 523 -99.39 -43.89 83.72
N LYS A 524 -100.53 -43.23 83.49
CA LYS A 524 -101.79 -43.57 84.15
C LYS A 524 -102.39 -44.89 83.62
N ALA A 525 -102.18 -45.23 82.36
CA ALA A 525 -102.54 -46.53 81.80
C ALA A 525 -101.63 -47.64 82.38
N GLU A 526 -100.34 -47.37 82.58
CA GLU A 526 -99.44 -48.26 83.33
C GLU A 526 -99.95 -48.49 84.75
N ASP A 527 -100.41 -47.43 85.42
CA ASP A 527 -100.93 -47.50 86.78
C ASP A 527 -102.24 -48.29 86.90
N LEU A 528 -103.10 -48.24 85.89
CA LEU A 528 -104.37 -48.96 85.88
C LEU A 528 -104.17 -50.45 85.59
N TRP A 529 -103.33 -50.78 84.60
CA TRP A 529 -103.23 -52.13 84.04
C TRP A 529 -101.94 -52.88 84.36
N GLY A 530 -100.91 -52.19 84.85
CA GLY A 530 -99.67 -52.80 85.34
C GLY A 530 -98.62 -53.11 84.27
N LEU A 531 -98.79 -52.67 83.02
CA LEU A 531 -97.83 -52.85 81.92
C LEU A 531 -97.14 -51.54 81.58
N ARG A 532 -95.82 -51.58 81.31
CA ARG A 532 -95.03 -50.38 80.95
C ARG A 532 -95.15 -50.04 79.46
N ALA A 533 -95.02 -48.77 79.11
CA ALA A 533 -95.10 -48.26 77.74
C ALA A 533 -94.10 -48.97 76.82
N SER A 534 -92.86 -49.19 77.26
CA SER A 534 -91.83 -49.90 76.49
C SER A 534 -92.15 -51.38 76.22
N GLU A 535 -93.04 -51.99 77.00
CA GLU A 535 -93.43 -53.39 76.85
C GLU A 535 -94.58 -53.56 75.86
N VAL A 536 -95.48 -52.57 75.81
CA VAL A 536 -96.74 -52.66 75.04
C VAL A 536 -96.72 -51.86 73.74
N GLN A 537 -95.83 -50.87 73.60
CA GLN A 537 -95.73 -50.08 72.38
C GLN A 537 -95.40 -50.98 71.18
N GLY A 538 -96.14 -50.82 70.08
CA GLY A 538 -96.07 -51.67 68.90
C GLY A 538 -96.77 -53.03 69.03
N GLN A 539 -97.32 -53.39 70.21
CA GLN A 539 -98.15 -54.58 70.37
C GLN A 539 -99.62 -54.28 70.03
N HIS A 540 -100.35 -55.32 69.62
CA HIS A 540 -101.78 -55.22 69.29
C HIS A 540 -102.64 -55.18 70.57
N PHE A 541 -103.43 -54.11 70.74
CA PHE A 541 -104.15 -53.81 71.99
C PHE A 541 -105.08 -54.93 72.49
N LEU A 542 -105.79 -55.60 71.58
CA LEU A 542 -106.73 -56.68 71.96
C LEU A 542 -106.04 -57.96 72.47
N ASN A 543 -104.72 -58.10 72.27
CA ASN A 543 -103.98 -59.28 72.70
C ASN A 543 -103.38 -59.11 74.11
N LEU A 544 -103.57 -57.94 74.73
CA LEU A 544 -103.09 -57.68 76.07
C LEU A 544 -103.90 -58.48 77.11
N ASP A 545 -103.21 -59.27 77.93
CA ASP A 545 -103.79 -59.93 79.09
C ASP A 545 -103.83 -58.96 80.27
N ILE A 546 -104.80 -58.06 80.23
CA ILE A 546 -105.04 -57.04 81.26
C ILE A 546 -106.44 -57.24 81.84
N GLY A 547 -106.66 -56.82 83.09
CA GLY A 547 -107.96 -56.97 83.75
C GLY A 547 -109.10 -56.12 83.16
N LEU A 548 -108.85 -55.39 82.08
CA LEU A 548 -109.87 -54.72 81.26
C LEU A 548 -110.50 -55.72 80.29
N PRO A 549 -111.84 -55.87 80.23
CA PRO A 549 -112.49 -56.76 79.27
C PRO A 549 -112.42 -56.19 77.85
N VAL A 550 -111.26 -56.32 77.20
CA VAL A 550 -110.95 -55.74 75.87
C VAL A 550 -111.93 -56.17 74.77
N GLU A 551 -112.51 -57.38 74.85
CA GLU A 551 -113.53 -57.85 73.90
C GLU A 551 -114.84 -57.03 73.97
N GLN A 552 -115.20 -56.48 75.13
CA GLN A 552 -116.38 -55.60 75.25
C GLN A 552 -116.14 -54.22 74.62
N ILE A 553 -114.87 -53.80 74.54
CA ILE A 553 -114.46 -52.49 74.05
C ILE A 553 -114.13 -52.55 72.54
N ARG A 554 -113.90 -53.75 72.01
CA ARG A 554 -113.62 -54.00 70.59
C ARG A 554 -114.65 -53.39 69.64
N GLN A 555 -115.95 -53.52 69.94
CA GLN A 555 -117.01 -52.93 69.12
C GLN A 555 -116.98 -51.39 69.15
N PRO A 556 -116.96 -50.73 70.33
CA PRO A 556 -116.73 -49.29 70.43
C PRO A 556 -115.54 -48.76 69.61
N ILE A 557 -114.38 -49.44 69.67
CA ILE A 557 -113.18 -49.03 68.93
C ILE A 557 -113.42 -49.10 67.41
N ARG A 558 -114.02 -50.19 66.93
CA ARG A 558 -114.34 -50.37 65.52
C ARG A 558 -115.32 -49.33 65.00
N THR A 559 -116.37 -49.04 65.76
CA THR A 559 -117.36 -48.02 65.41
C THR A 559 -116.72 -46.62 65.33
N CYS A 560 -115.77 -46.30 66.23
CA CYS A 560 -115.00 -45.06 66.13
C CYS A 560 -114.06 -45.02 64.90
N LEU A 561 -113.44 -46.15 64.54
CA LEU A 561 -112.61 -46.25 63.31
C LEU A 561 -113.44 -46.13 62.03
N MET A 562 -114.72 -46.53 62.07
CA MET A 562 -115.67 -46.43 60.96
C MET A 562 -116.36 -45.06 60.86
N ALA A 563 -116.00 -44.11 61.73
CA ALA A 563 -116.57 -42.75 61.79
C ALA A 563 -118.09 -42.71 62.07
N GLU A 564 -118.65 -43.74 62.68
CA GLU A 564 -120.09 -43.82 62.96
C GLU A 564 -120.50 -43.04 64.21
N SER A 565 -119.55 -42.54 65.01
CA SER A 565 -119.79 -41.67 66.18
C SER A 565 -118.54 -40.85 66.55
N ASP A 566 -118.73 -39.62 67.04
CA ASP A 566 -117.63 -38.70 67.42
C ASP A 566 -116.86 -39.17 68.65
N TYR A 567 -117.53 -39.85 69.57
CA TYR A 567 -116.92 -40.61 70.65
C TYR A 567 -117.88 -41.69 71.12
N ILE A 568 -117.34 -42.77 71.68
CA ILE A 568 -118.15 -43.81 72.30
C ILE A 568 -117.63 -44.05 73.70
N ALA A 569 -118.51 -43.87 74.68
CA ALA A 569 -118.22 -44.16 76.08
C ALA A 569 -118.92 -45.46 76.50
N ILE A 570 -118.15 -46.40 77.02
CA ILE A 570 -118.65 -47.65 77.60
C ILE A 570 -118.14 -47.76 79.04
N THR A 571 -119.00 -48.18 79.96
CA THR A 571 -118.60 -48.52 81.33
C THR A 571 -118.52 -50.02 81.44
N VAL A 572 -117.33 -50.53 81.76
CA VAL A 572 -117.07 -51.95 81.92
C VAL A 572 -116.60 -52.24 83.34
N ASN A 573 -117.03 -53.37 83.89
CA ASN A 573 -116.47 -53.88 85.13
C ASN A 573 -115.09 -54.48 84.80
N ALA A 574 -114.04 -53.88 85.34
CA ALA A 574 -112.66 -54.27 85.10
C ALA A 574 -111.95 -54.59 86.42
N VAL A 575 -110.84 -55.31 86.33
CA VAL A 575 -109.96 -55.58 87.46
C VAL A 575 -108.70 -54.75 87.27
N ASN A 576 -108.42 -53.83 88.20
CA ASN A 576 -107.18 -53.05 88.12
C ASN A 576 -105.95 -53.90 88.49
N ARG A 577 -104.74 -53.37 88.31
CA ARG A 577 -103.47 -54.05 88.65
C ARG A 577 -103.39 -54.58 90.09
N ARG A 578 -104.21 -54.07 91.02
CA ARG A 578 -104.25 -54.48 92.43
C ARG A 578 -105.28 -55.58 92.72
N GLY A 579 -105.93 -56.12 91.68
CA GLY A 579 -106.96 -57.16 91.83
C GLY A 579 -108.32 -56.64 92.30
N LYS A 580 -108.52 -55.31 92.37
CA LYS A 580 -109.79 -54.70 92.80
C LYS A 580 -110.74 -54.60 91.61
N LEU A 581 -111.99 -55.04 91.79
CA LEU A 581 -113.09 -54.79 90.87
C LEU A 581 -113.43 -53.30 90.86
N ILE A 582 -113.33 -52.68 89.69
CA ILE A 582 -113.61 -51.27 89.45
C ILE A 582 -114.59 -51.12 88.29
N GLN A 583 -115.39 -50.06 88.29
CA GLN A 583 -116.10 -49.63 87.08
C GLN A 583 -115.19 -48.68 86.30
N CYS A 584 -114.69 -49.14 85.17
CA CYS A 584 -113.86 -48.33 84.29
C CYS A 584 -114.72 -47.78 83.16
N LYS A 585 -114.80 -46.45 83.06
CA LYS A 585 -115.36 -45.77 81.91
C LYS A 585 -114.27 -45.62 80.86
N VAL A 586 -114.46 -46.23 79.71
CA VAL A 586 -113.57 -46.13 78.56
C VAL A 586 -114.24 -45.29 77.49
N THR A 587 -113.61 -44.16 77.15
CA THR A 587 -114.05 -43.27 76.08
C THR A 587 -113.12 -43.45 74.89
N CYS A 588 -113.68 -43.90 73.77
CA CYS A 588 -112.95 -44.09 72.52
C CYS A 588 -113.21 -42.87 71.62
N THR A 589 -112.16 -42.19 71.19
CA THR A 589 -112.22 -41.02 70.30
C THR A 589 -111.30 -41.24 69.11
N PRO A 590 -111.72 -40.97 67.85
CA PRO A 590 -110.84 -41.11 66.70
C PRO A 590 -109.65 -40.12 66.77
N LEU A 591 -108.44 -40.62 66.49
CA LEU A 591 -107.25 -39.79 66.30
C LEU A 591 -107.26 -39.26 64.86
N LEU A 592 -107.32 -37.94 64.69
CA LEU A 592 -107.38 -37.31 63.37
C LEU A 592 -106.00 -36.75 62.97
N SER A 593 -105.64 -36.91 61.71
CA SER A 593 -104.52 -36.18 61.10
C SER A 593 -104.85 -34.69 60.94
N ARG A 594 -103.84 -33.88 60.57
CA ARG A 594 -104.07 -32.50 60.12
C ARG A 594 -105.02 -32.38 58.92
N THR A 595 -105.22 -33.47 58.17
CA THR A 595 -106.11 -33.56 56.99
C THR A 595 -107.48 -34.14 57.32
N GLN A 596 -107.85 -34.26 58.60
CA GLN A 596 -109.12 -34.85 59.10
C GLN A 596 -109.33 -36.33 58.74
N GLU A 597 -108.29 -37.06 58.35
CA GLU A 597 -108.36 -38.50 58.19
C GLU A 597 -108.16 -39.19 59.55
N ILE A 598 -108.96 -40.22 59.84
CA ILE A 598 -108.80 -41.03 61.05
C ILE A 598 -107.49 -41.82 60.94
N GLN A 599 -106.47 -41.50 61.73
CA GLN A 599 -105.20 -42.24 61.79
C GLN A 599 -105.21 -43.38 62.82
N GLY A 600 -106.20 -43.38 63.70
CA GLY A 600 -106.29 -44.36 64.77
C GLY A 600 -107.36 -43.99 65.79
N VAL A 601 -107.21 -44.50 67.02
CA VAL A 601 -108.15 -44.23 68.12
C VAL A 601 -107.39 -43.92 69.40
N ILE A 602 -107.85 -42.90 70.11
CA ILE A 602 -107.44 -42.58 71.47
C ILE A 602 -108.44 -43.21 72.43
N LEU A 603 -107.94 -44.01 73.36
CA LEU A 603 -108.71 -44.58 74.46
C LEU A 603 -108.38 -43.80 75.72
N LEU A 604 -109.40 -43.18 76.31
CA LEU A 604 -109.33 -42.54 77.62
C LEU A 604 -110.01 -43.43 78.63
N MET A 605 -109.29 -43.84 79.65
CA MET A 605 -109.73 -44.82 80.65
C MET A 605 -109.74 -44.16 82.02
N GLU A 606 -110.93 -44.12 82.63
CA GLU A 606 -111.16 -43.48 83.93
C GLU A 606 -111.84 -44.46 84.89
N GLU A 607 -111.37 -44.52 86.13
CA GLU A 607 -112.03 -45.25 87.21
C GLU A 607 -113.18 -44.40 87.77
N GLN A 608 -114.41 -44.92 87.74
CA GLN A 608 -115.56 -44.25 88.37
C GLN A 608 -115.68 -44.66 89.84
N ALA A 609 -115.87 -43.68 90.73
CA ALA A 609 -116.13 -43.93 92.15
C ALA A 609 -117.59 -44.39 92.34
N SER A 610 -117.79 -45.51 93.02
CA SER A 610 -119.12 -45.97 93.42
C SER A 610 -119.70 -45.02 94.48
N GLU A 611 -120.86 -44.39 94.21
CA GLU A 611 -121.69 -43.78 95.25
C GLU A 611 -122.33 -44.91 96.10
N GLU A 612 -122.10 -44.88 97.42
CA GLU A 612 -122.56 -45.87 98.41
C GLU A 612 -124.09 -45.90 98.58
N LEU A 613 -124.66 -47.06 98.97
CA LEU A 613 -125.90 -47.15 99.76
C LEU A 613 -125.98 -48.50 100.50
N GLN A 614 -125.87 -48.44 101.83
CA GLN A 614 -126.30 -49.37 102.91
C GLN A 614 -126.25 -50.89 102.70
#